data_AF-A0AAG5CZQ5-F1
#
_entry.id   AF-A0AAG5CZQ5-F1
#
_cell.length_a   1.000
_cell.length_b   1.000
_cell.length_c   1.000
_cell.angle_alpha   90.00
_cell.angle_beta   90.00
_cell.angle_gamma   90.00
#
_symmetry.space_group_name_H-M   'P 1'
#
loop_
_entity.id
_entity.type
_entity.pdbx_description
1 polymer ?
#
loop_
_entity_poly.entity_id
_entity_poly.type
_entity_poly.pdbx_seq_one_letter_code
_entity_poly.pdbx_strand_id
1 'polypeptide(L)'
;MAFTSNDVTINNDSRELYFDKHVDYIANHGNDKNDYEYCMTEFLRMSGIYWGVTGLDLMNKLDRLDKQLIVDFIKKCQCPVTGGIAACDGHDPHILYTLSAVQILIIYERLDAIDVDQIAKYVASLQQLDGSFFGDKWGEVDTRFSFCAVAILSLIGRMDEIDLEKAVNFVMSCCNSDGGF
;
A
#
# COMPACT_ATOMS: atom_id res chain seq x y z
N MET A 1 26.10 17.58 14.18
CA MET A 1 26.35 17.94 12.76
C MET A 1 26.35 16.65 11.96
N ALA A 2 25.32 16.42 11.16
CA ALA A 2 25.33 15.32 10.20
C ALA A 2 26.31 15.69 9.08
N PHE A 3 27.35 14.90 8.89
CA PHE A 3 28.26 15.07 7.77
C PHE A 3 27.57 14.54 6.51
N THR A 4 27.37 15.38 5.51
CA THR A 4 26.93 14.94 4.18
C THR A 4 28.10 14.20 3.53
N SER A 5 28.16 12.87 3.67
CA SER A 5 28.98 12.04 2.81
C SER A 5 28.18 11.73 1.56
N ASN A 6 28.68 12.13 0.39
CA ASN A 6 28.21 11.54 -0.86
C ASN A 6 28.70 10.08 -0.85
N ASP A 7 27.80 9.16 -0.49
CA ASP A 7 28.02 7.72 -0.41
C ASP A 7 28.01 7.04 -1.78
N VAL A 8 27.66 7.80 -2.83
CA VAL A 8 27.67 7.36 -4.23
C VAL A 8 28.41 8.35 -5.13
N THR A 9 29.15 7.82 -6.12
CA THR A 9 29.78 8.62 -7.19
C THR A 9 28.94 8.48 -8.45
N ILE A 10 28.37 9.59 -8.93
CA ILE A 10 27.52 9.60 -10.13
C ILE A 10 28.42 9.68 -11.36
N ASN A 11 28.30 8.71 -12.26
CA ASN A 11 28.98 8.72 -13.56
C ASN A 11 28.33 9.74 -14.50
N ASN A 12 29.00 10.09 -15.61
CA ASN A 12 28.48 11.04 -16.62
C ASN A 12 27.35 10.43 -17.50
N ASP A 13 26.51 9.57 -16.94
CA ASP A 13 25.35 9.00 -17.62
C ASP A 13 24.31 10.08 -17.93
N SER A 14 23.37 9.75 -18.84
CA SER A 14 22.34 10.68 -19.28
C SER A 14 21.51 11.21 -18.10
N ARG A 15 21.29 12.53 -18.09
CA ARG A 15 20.41 13.24 -17.14
C ARG A 15 19.01 13.48 -17.71
N GLU A 16 18.71 12.87 -18.85
CA GLU A 16 17.42 12.99 -19.53
C GLU A 16 16.39 12.04 -18.91
N LEU A 17 15.14 12.50 -18.80
CA LEU A 17 14.03 11.67 -18.34
C LEU A 17 13.41 10.92 -19.52
N TYR A 18 13.61 9.60 -19.55
CA TYR A 18 13.11 8.72 -20.61
C TYR A 18 11.68 8.22 -20.30
N PHE A 19 10.69 9.11 -20.39
CA PHE A 19 9.28 8.79 -20.08
C PHE A 19 8.77 7.51 -20.76
N ASP A 20 8.93 7.38 -22.08
CA ASP A 20 8.40 6.23 -22.82
C ASP A 20 9.03 4.91 -22.37
N LYS A 21 10.32 4.92 -22.01
CA LYS A 21 11.00 3.72 -21.48
C LYS A 21 10.43 3.31 -20.12
N HIS A 22 10.09 4.27 -19.25
CA HIS A 22 9.47 3.97 -17.97
C HIS A 22 8.05 3.42 -18.14
N VAL A 23 7.26 4.02 -19.04
CA VAL A 23 5.91 3.56 -19.36
C VAL A 23 5.95 2.13 -19.89
N ASP A 24 6.81 1.85 -20.87
CA ASP A 24 6.93 0.52 -21.45
C ASP A 24 7.49 -0.51 -20.47
N TYR A 25 8.43 -0.12 -19.60
CA TYR A 25 8.93 -1.00 -18.54
C TYR A 25 7.80 -1.42 -17.59
N ILE A 26 7.03 -0.46 -17.06
CA ILE A 26 5.95 -0.74 -16.10
C ILE A 26 4.83 -1.53 -16.76
N ALA A 27 4.39 -1.13 -17.96
CA ALA A 27 3.29 -1.80 -18.66
C ALA A 27 3.60 -3.25 -19.08
N ASN A 28 4.89 -3.59 -19.22
CA ASN A 28 5.31 -4.94 -19.58
C ASN A 28 5.74 -5.79 -18.38
N HIS A 29 5.85 -5.21 -17.19
CA HIS A 29 6.26 -5.93 -15.99
C HIS A 29 5.16 -6.91 -15.52
N GLY A 30 5.55 -8.14 -15.19
CA GLY A 30 4.63 -9.16 -14.66
C GLY A 30 3.72 -9.84 -15.68
N ASN A 31 3.96 -9.64 -16.99
CA ASN A 31 3.19 -10.32 -18.05
C ASN A 31 3.56 -11.80 -18.22
N ASP A 32 4.79 -12.20 -17.88
CA ASP A 32 5.20 -13.60 -17.86
C ASP A 32 4.96 -14.21 -16.47
N LYS A 33 3.90 -15.03 -16.37
CA LYS A 33 3.52 -15.72 -15.12
C LYS A 33 4.45 -16.89 -14.78
N ASN A 34 5.28 -17.35 -15.72
CA ASN A 34 6.27 -18.40 -15.48
C ASN A 34 7.62 -17.83 -15.04
N ASP A 35 7.76 -16.50 -15.03
CA ASP A 35 8.98 -15.86 -14.61
C ASP A 35 9.25 -16.08 -13.12
N TYR A 36 10.53 -16.25 -12.78
CA TYR A 36 10.96 -16.51 -11.42
C TYR A 36 10.69 -15.29 -10.53
N GLU A 37 10.91 -14.07 -11.03
CA GLU A 37 10.65 -12.84 -10.25
C GLU A 37 9.15 -12.67 -10.00
N TYR A 38 8.29 -13.06 -10.96
CA TYR A 38 6.85 -13.06 -10.76
C TYR A 38 6.42 -13.96 -9.59
N CYS A 39 7.04 -15.15 -9.45
CA CYS A 39 6.78 -16.05 -8.32
C CYS A 39 7.33 -15.48 -7.00
N MET A 40 8.57 -15.00 -7.01
CA MET A 40 9.26 -14.55 -5.80
C MET A 40 8.66 -13.28 -5.20
N THR A 41 7.92 -12.49 -5.97
CA THR A 41 7.29 -11.23 -5.52
C THR A 41 5.82 -11.39 -5.12
N GLU A 42 5.31 -12.63 -5.03
CA GLU A 42 3.91 -12.88 -4.73
C GLU A 42 3.42 -12.26 -3.41
N PHE A 43 4.27 -12.34 -2.39
CA PHE A 43 3.96 -11.85 -1.05
C PHE A 43 3.77 -10.32 -0.97
N LEU A 44 4.12 -9.58 -2.02
CA LEU A 44 3.97 -8.12 -2.11
C LEU A 44 3.19 -7.66 -3.36
N ARG A 45 2.54 -8.59 -4.06
CA ARG A 45 1.98 -8.36 -5.40
C ARG A 45 0.98 -7.20 -5.43
N MET A 46 0.08 -7.11 -4.44
CA MET A 46 -0.87 -5.99 -4.32
C MET A 46 -0.17 -4.62 -4.29
N SER A 47 0.90 -4.49 -3.51
CA SER A 47 1.69 -3.25 -3.44
C SER A 47 2.47 -3.01 -4.74
N GLY A 48 2.97 -4.06 -5.37
CA GLY A 48 3.57 -3.99 -6.71
C GLY A 48 2.62 -3.41 -7.76
N ILE A 49 1.37 -3.86 -7.77
CA ILE A 49 0.32 -3.31 -8.63
C ILE A 49 0.07 -1.83 -8.29
N TYR A 50 -0.01 -1.46 -7.00
CA TYR A 50 -0.17 -0.07 -6.58
C TYR A 50 0.96 0.83 -7.10
N TRP A 51 2.22 0.39 -7.02
CA TRP A 51 3.35 1.14 -7.55
C TRP A 51 3.26 1.33 -9.07
N GLY A 52 2.92 0.28 -9.81
CA GLY A 52 2.77 0.33 -11.27
C GLY A 52 1.60 1.21 -11.70
N VAL A 53 0.44 1.05 -11.07
CA VAL A 53 -0.77 1.86 -11.31
C VAL A 53 -0.49 3.33 -11.05
N THR A 54 0.06 3.67 -9.88
CA THR A 54 0.36 5.05 -9.51
C THR A 54 1.42 5.66 -10.43
N GLY A 55 2.47 4.91 -10.77
CA GLY A 55 3.51 5.35 -11.69
C GLY A 55 2.96 5.71 -13.07
N LEU A 56 2.07 4.86 -13.63
CA LEU A 56 1.43 5.12 -14.91
C LEU A 56 0.38 6.23 -14.84
N ASP A 57 -0.35 6.35 -13.73
CA ASP A 57 -1.29 7.45 -13.50
C ASP A 57 -0.58 8.81 -13.48
N LEU A 58 0.53 8.92 -12.74
CA LEU A 58 1.38 10.12 -12.72
C LEU A 58 1.91 10.51 -14.11
N MET A 59 2.05 9.54 -15.01
CA MET A 59 2.48 9.74 -16.40
C MET A 59 1.32 9.91 -17.40
N ASN A 60 0.07 9.91 -16.94
CA ASN A 60 -1.14 9.89 -17.77
C ASN A 60 -1.16 8.74 -18.79
N LYS A 61 -0.75 7.54 -18.36
CA LYS A 61 -0.66 6.31 -19.15
C LYS A 61 -1.37 5.12 -18.50
N LEU A 62 -2.38 5.42 -17.68
CA LEU A 62 -3.13 4.40 -16.96
C LEU A 62 -3.91 3.45 -17.90
N ASP A 63 -4.20 3.89 -19.13
CA ASP A 63 -4.81 3.12 -20.21
C ASP A 63 -3.95 1.93 -20.69
N ARG A 64 -2.67 1.90 -20.32
CA ARG A 64 -1.76 0.77 -20.60
C ARG A 64 -2.02 -0.45 -19.74
N LEU A 65 -2.80 -0.35 -18.66
CA LEU A 65 -3.15 -1.45 -17.77
C LEU A 65 -4.59 -1.89 -17.93
N ASP A 66 -4.84 -3.19 -17.75
CA ASP A 66 -6.20 -3.73 -17.70
C ASP A 66 -6.84 -3.42 -16.34
N LYS A 67 -7.60 -2.33 -16.30
CA LYS A 67 -8.37 -1.89 -15.12
C LYS A 67 -9.28 -3.00 -14.58
N GLN A 68 -9.98 -3.73 -15.44
CA GLN A 68 -10.98 -4.70 -14.98
C GLN A 68 -10.29 -5.91 -14.34
N LEU A 69 -9.20 -6.39 -14.94
CA LEU A 69 -8.39 -7.46 -14.38
C LEU A 69 -7.85 -7.11 -12.98
N ILE A 70 -7.36 -5.87 -12.80
CA ILE A 70 -6.85 -5.41 -11.50
C ILE A 70 -7.97 -5.33 -10.46
N VAL A 71 -9.13 -4.76 -10.81
CA VAL A 71 -10.28 -4.66 -9.91
C VAL A 71 -10.75 -6.06 -9.49
N ASP A 72 -10.85 -7.01 -10.42
CA ASP A 72 -11.25 -8.39 -10.11
C ASP A 72 -10.22 -9.12 -9.25
N PHE A 73 -8.93 -8.85 -9.45
CA PHE A 73 -7.87 -9.37 -8.58
C PHE A 73 -8.01 -8.84 -7.13
N ILE A 74 -8.26 -7.53 -6.96
CA ILE A 74 -8.46 -6.93 -5.63
C ILE A 74 -9.66 -7.55 -4.93
N LYS A 75 -10.79 -7.71 -5.63
CA LYS A 75 -11.99 -8.36 -5.10
C LYS A 75 -11.70 -9.77 -4.59
N LYS A 76 -10.92 -10.53 -5.36
CA LYS A 76 -10.53 -11.89 -4.99
C LYS A 76 -9.67 -11.93 -3.72
N CYS A 77 -8.87 -10.90 -3.48
CA CYS A 77 -7.97 -10.82 -2.32
C CYS A 77 -8.64 -10.29 -1.05
N GLN A 78 -9.89 -9.82 -1.10
CA GLN A 78 -10.62 -9.40 0.11
C GLN A 78 -11.02 -10.64 0.92
N CYS A 79 -10.56 -10.71 2.18
CA CYS A 79 -10.89 -11.80 3.08
C CYS A 79 -12.39 -11.71 3.48
N PRO A 80 -13.20 -12.74 3.20
CA PRO A 80 -14.65 -12.70 3.45
C PRO A 80 -15.03 -12.77 4.94
N VAL A 81 -14.06 -13.05 5.81
CA VAL A 81 -14.27 -13.17 7.27
C VAL A 81 -13.84 -11.90 7.99
N THR A 82 -12.65 -11.39 7.65
CA THR A 82 -12.07 -10.24 8.37
C THR A 82 -12.31 -8.91 7.68
N GLY A 83 -12.51 -8.89 6.36
CA GLY A 83 -12.61 -7.68 5.55
C GLY A 83 -11.28 -7.17 4.99
N GLY A 84 -10.15 -7.50 5.63
CA GLY A 84 -8.81 -7.10 5.17
C GLY A 84 -8.44 -7.72 3.83
N ILE A 85 -7.49 -7.10 3.11
CA ILE A 85 -7.06 -7.54 1.78
C ILE A 85 -5.66 -8.14 1.86
N ALA A 86 -5.45 -9.27 1.18
CA ALA A 86 -4.19 -9.98 1.08
C ALA A 86 -3.31 -9.46 -0.07
N ALA A 87 -2.01 -9.80 -0.04
CA ALA A 87 -1.08 -9.45 -1.13
C ALA A 87 -1.43 -10.16 -2.45
N CYS A 88 -1.89 -11.40 -2.35
CA CYS A 88 -2.27 -12.26 -3.46
C CYS A 88 -3.35 -13.26 -2.99
N ASP A 89 -4.01 -13.91 -3.94
CA ASP A 89 -4.98 -14.97 -3.65
C ASP A 89 -4.34 -16.09 -2.81
N GLY A 90 -5.03 -16.52 -1.76
CA GLY A 90 -4.55 -17.55 -0.83
C GLY A 90 -3.56 -17.06 0.25
N HIS A 91 -3.20 -15.77 0.27
CA HIS A 91 -2.35 -15.19 1.32
C HIS A 91 -3.18 -14.62 2.48
N ASP A 92 -2.53 -14.36 3.61
CA ASP A 92 -3.17 -13.73 4.77
C ASP A 92 -3.42 -12.23 4.52
N PRO A 93 -4.55 -11.68 4.99
CA PRO A 93 -4.86 -10.26 4.90
C PRO A 93 -3.95 -9.44 5.82
N HIS A 94 -3.51 -8.27 5.34
CA HIS A 94 -2.65 -7.36 6.10
C HIS A 94 -2.98 -5.91 5.76
N ILE A 95 -2.81 -5.01 6.73
CA ILE A 95 -3.11 -3.58 6.56
C ILE A 95 -2.31 -2.89 5.44
N LEU A 96 -1.08 -3.35 5.14
CA LEU A 96 -0.24 -2.84 4.04
C LEU A 96 -0.90 -3.04 2.67
N TYR A 97 -1.41 -4.25 2.42
CA TYR A 97 -2.05 -4.61 1.16
C TYR A 97 -3.47 -4.08 1.09
N THR A 98 -4.13 -3.94 2.24
CA THR A 98 -5.43 -3.25 2.35
C THR A 98 -5.31 -1.79 1.93
N LEU A 99 -4.29 -1.06 2.41
CA LEU A 99 -4.03 0.31 1.95
C LEU A 99 -3.77 0.35 0.44
N SER A 100 -2.85 -0.49 -0.05
CA SER A 100 -2.48 -0.54 -1.48
C SER A 100 -3.72 -0.76 -2.36
N ALA A 101 -4.59 -1.70 -1.99
CA ALA A 101 -5.82 -2.00 -2.71
C ALA A 101 -6.83 -0.84 -2.69
N VAL A 102 -7.04 -0.20 -1.53
CA VAL A 102 -7.91 0.99 -1.41
C VAL A 102 -7.39 2.12 -2.31
N GLN A 103 -6.08 2.37 -2.33
CA GLN A 103 -5.47 3.40 -3.18
C GLN A 103 -5.66 3.10 -4.67
N ILE A 104 -5.43 1.86 -5.10
CA ILE A 104 -5.66 1.44 -6.50
C ILE A 104 -7.12 1.69 -6.89
N LEU A 105 -8.07 1.29 -6.04
CA LEU A 105 -9.49 1.45 -6.32
C LEU A 105 -9.92 2.92 -6.32
N ILE A 106 -9.28 3.80 -5.56
CA ILE A 106 -9.52 5.24 -5.63
C ILE A 106 -9.03 5.82 -6.95
N ILE A 107 -7.80 5.49 -7.37
CA ILE A 107 -7.25 5.91 -8.68
C ILE A 107 -8.20 5.49 -9.81
N TYR A 108 -8.79 4.30 -9.70
CA TYR A 108 -9.74 3.78 -10.67
C TYR A 108 -11.19 4.23 -10.47
N GLU A 109 -11.53 4.97 -9.42
CA GLU A 109 -12.90 5.33 -9.04
C GLU A 109 -13.81 4.08 -8.89
N ARG A 110 -13.27 3.01 -8.30
CA ARG A 110 -13.92 1.68 -8.15
C ARG A 110 -13.97 1.16 -6.72
N LEU A 111 -14.09 2.03 -5.72
CA LEU A 111 -14.29 1.61 -4.33
C LEU A 111 -15.56 0.75 -4.14
N ASP A 112 -16.55 0.86 -5.02
CA ASP A 112 -17.76 0.01 -5.07
C ASP A 112 -17.47 -1.48 -5.26
N ALA A 113 -16.27 -1.83 -5.69
CA ALA A 113 -15.88 -3.21 -5.95
C ALA A 113 -15.71 -4.05 -4.68
N ILE A 114 -15.48 -3.42 -3.52
CA ILE A 114 -15.11 -4.06 -2.26
C ILE A 114 -16.10 -3.68 -1.14
N ASP A 115 -16.14 -4.51 -0.09
CA ASP A 115 -16.89 -4.17 1.12
C ASP A 115 -16.07 -3.21 1.99
N VAL A 116 -16.35 -1.92 1.84
CA VAL A 116 -15.67 -0.83 2.56
C VAL A 116 -15.96 -0.86 4.06
N ASP A 117 -17.17 -1.25 4.47
CA ASP A 117 -17.54 -1.28 5.89
C ASP A 117 -16.83 -2.43 6.62
N GLN A 118 -16.62 -3.56 5.94
CA GLN A 118 -15.77 -4.63 6.49
C GLN A 118 -14.30 -4.22 6.61
N ILE A 119 -13.77 -3.45 5.65
CA ILE A 119 -12.40 -2.92 5.74
C ILE A 119 -12.26 -1.97 6.93
N ALA A 120 -13.23 -1.10 7.15
CA ALA A 120 -13.22 -0.18 8.28
C ALA A 120 -13.17 -0.93 9.62
N LYS A 121 -14.01 -1.96 9.77
CA LYS A 121 -14.01 -2.85 10.95
C LYS A 121 -12.71 -3.63 11.11
N TYR A 122 -12.14 -4.12 10.01
CA TYR A 122 -10.83 -4.77 10.02
C TYR A 122 -9.76 -3.84 10.60
N VAL A 123 -9.63 -2.63 10.06
CA VAL A 123 -8.64 -1.65 10.51
C VAL A 123 -8.88 -1.25 11.97
N ALA A 124 -10.13 -1.00 12.36
CA ALA A 124 -10.47 -0.68 13.75
C ALA A 124 -10.09 -1.81 14.72
N SER A 125 -10.29 -3.08 14.32
CA SER A 125 -9.95 -4.25 15.15
C SER A 125 -8.45 -4.42 15.39
N LEU A 126 -7.60 -3.75 14.58
CA LEU A 126 -6.15 -3.79 14.73
C LEU A 126 -5.62 -2.74 15.72
N GLN A 127 -6.45 -1.78 16.15
CA GLN A 127 -6.04 -0.77 17.12
C GLN A 127 -5.86 -1.37 18.52
N GLN A 128 -4.74 -1.06 19.15
CA GLN A 128 -4.40 -1.51 20.50
C GLN A 128 -4.77 -0.46 21.56
N LEU A 129 -4.74 -0.88 22.83
CA LEU A 129 -5.15 -0.03 23.95
C LEU A 129 -4.31 1.24 24.11
N ASP A 130 -3.04 1.20 23.69
CA ASP A 130 -2.09 2.31 23.72
C ASP A 130 -2.20 3.24 22.49
N GLY A 131 -3.05 2.91 21.52
CA GLY A 131 -3.25 3.65 20.29
C GLY A 131 -2.44 3.16 19.09
N SER A 132 -1.50 2.23 19.30
CA SER A 132 -0.78 1.58 18.21
C SER A 132 -1.70 0.69 17.37
N PHE A 133 -1.22 0.26 16.20
CA PHE A 133 -1.94 -0.66 15.33
C PHE A 133 -1.08 -1.89 15.05
N PHE A 134 -1.71 -3.05 15.07
CA PHE A 134 -1.10 -4.25 14.51
C PHE A 134 -1.16 -4.24 12.99
N GLY A 135 -0.19 -4.89 12.35
CA GLY A 135 -0.21 -5.12 10.90
C GLY A 135 -1.31 -6.09 10.46
N ASP A 136 -1.53 -7.11 11.30
CA ASP A 136 -2.50 -8.18 11.14
C ASP A 136 -2.79 -8.88 12.50
N LYS A 137 -3.34 -10.10 12.47
CA LYS A 137 -3.67 -10.89 13.66
C LYS A 137 -2.47 -11.38 14.49
N TRP A 138 -1.24 -11.23 13.99
CA TRP A 138 -0.03 -11.78 14.60
C TRP A 138 0.74 -10.80 15.50
N GLY A 139 0.32 -9.53 15.54
CA GLY A 139 0.68 -8.63 16.65
C GLY A 139 1.97 -7.82 16.49
N GLU A 140 2.54 -7.70 15.28
CA GLU A 140 3.62 -6.74 15.04
C GLU A 140 3.11 -5.31 15.23
N VAL A 141 3.83 -4.50 16.01
CA VAL A 141 3.55 -3.07 16.22
C VAL A 141 4.61 -2.23 15.52
N ASP A 142 4.17 -1.33 14.64
CA ASP A 142 5.05 -0.42 13.92
C ASP A 142 4.27 0.85 13.50
N THR A 143 4.94 2.01 13.46
CA THR A 143 4.34 3.28 13.03
C THR A 143 3.86 3.25 11.57
N ARG A 144 4.43 2.37 10.72
CA ARG A 144 3.93 2.06 9.37
C ARG A 144 2.46 1.65 9.38
N PHE A 145 2.03 0.89 10.39
CA PHE A 145 0.64 0.43 10.48
C PHE A 145 -0.30 1.52 10.99
N SER A 146 0.21 2.45 11.81
CA SER A 146 -0.52 3.66 12.19
C SER A 146 -0.79 4.54 10.95
N PHE A 147 0.21 4.72 10.09
CA PHE A 147 0.03 5.39 8.80
C PHE A 147 -1.01 4.68 7.94
N CYS A 148 -0.90 3.35 7.79
CA CYS A 148 -1.85 2.60 6.97
C CYS A 148 -3.28 2.71 7.48
N ALA A 149 -3.50 2.58 8.79
CA ALA A 149 -4.82 2.67 9.39
C ALA A 149 -5.48 4.02 9.11
N VAL A 150 -4.80 5.13 9.43
CA VAL A 150 -5.33 6.47 9.24
C VAL A 150 -5.51 6.79 7.75
N ALA A 151 -4.58 6.38 6.89
CA ALA A 151 -4.71 6.58 5.45
C ALA A 151 -5.92 5.83 4.87
N ILE A 152 -6.12 4.55 5.22
CA ILE A 152 -7.28 3.77 4.77
C ILE A 152 -8.58 4.46 5.22
N LEU A 153 -8.72 4.72 6.53
CA LEU A 153 -9.96 5.25 7.11
C LEU A 153 -10.28 6.67 6.60
N SER A 154 -9.25 7.50 6.35
CA SER A 154 -9.43 8.81 5.73
C SER A 154 -9.94 8.67 4.29
N LEU A 155 -9.31 7.80 3.50
CA LEU A 155 -9.66 7.57 2.09
C LEU A 155 -11.07 7.01 1.90
N ILE A 156 -11.58 6.22 2.85
CA ILE A 156 -12.93 5.64 2.80
C ILE A 156 -13.97 6.38 3.64
N GLY A 157 -13.59 7.48 4.31
CA GLY A 157 -14.49 8.28 5.14
C GLY A 157 -15.05 7.53 6.35
N ARG A 158 -14.17 6.88 7.13
CA ARG A 158 -14.49 6.07 8.33
C ARG A 158 -13.53 6.34 9.50
N MET A 159 -13.02 7.56 9.61
CA MET A 159 -12.08 7.92 10.69
C MET A 159 -12.66 7.79 12.10
N ASP A 160 -13.99 7.79 12.23
CA ASP A 160 -14.75 7.62 13.47
C ASP A 160 -14.73 6.19 14.02
N GLU A 161 -14.21 5.22 13.27
CA GLU A 161 -14.10 3.81 13.70
C GLU A 161 -12.92 3.55 14.67
N ILE A 162 -12.02 4.53 14.86
CA ILE A 162 -10.84 4.40 15.73
C ILE A 162 -10.77 5.50 16.79
N ASP A 163 -10.05 5.22 17.87
CA ASP A 163 -9.63 6.24 18.84
C ASP A 163 -8.46 7.05 18.26
N LEU A 164 -8.80 8.13 17.55
CA LEU A 164 -7.82 8.99 16.88
C LEU A 164 -6.86 9.66 17.86
N GLU A 165 -7.35 10.07 19.04
CA GLU A 165 -6.51 10.74 20.04
C GLU A 165 -5.40 9.79 20.54
N LYS A 166 -5.75 8.54 20.82
CA LYS A 166 -4.74 7.52 21.17
C LYS A 166 -3.77 7.24 20.04
N ALA A 167 -4.25 7.15 18.79
CA ALA A 167 -3.37 6.95 17.64
C ALA A 167 -2.33 8.08 17.51
N VAL A 168 -2.76 9.33 17.69
CA VAL A 168 -1.86 10.50 17.71
C VAL A 168 -0.87 10.39 18.88
N ASN A 169 -1.34 10.07 20.09
CA ASN A 169 -0.47 9.94 21.26
C ASN A 169 0.59 8.85 21.09
N PHE A 170 0.24 7.71 20.48
CA PHE A 170 1.19 6.66 20.16
C PHE A 170 2.27 7.14 19.18
N VAL A 171 1.88 7.72 18.05
CA VAL A 171 2.86 8.24 17.07
C VAL A 171 3.77 9.29 17.70
N MET A 172 3.23 10.22 18.51
CA MET A 172 4.02 11.23 19.21
C MET A 172 5.01 10.63 20.22
N SER A 173 4.68 9.46 20.80
CA SER A 173 5.60 8.74 21.69
C SER A 173 6.81 8.14 20.97
N CYS A 174 6.74 7.95 19.64
CA CYS A 174 7.85 7.46 18.82
C CYS A 174 8.83 8.58 18.39
N CYS A 175 8.57 9.84 18.72
CA CYS A 175 9.44 10.95 18.37
C CYS A 175 10.80 10.86 19.10
N ASN A 176 11.87 10.81 18.33
CA ASN A 176 13.24 10.74 18.81
C ASN A 176 13.81 12.12 19.16
N SER A 177 14.90 12.14 19.93
CA SER A 177 15.57 13.39 20.34
C SER A 177 16.13 14.22 19.17
N ASP A 178 16.30 13.61 18.00
CA ASP A 178 16.72 14.27 16.76
C ASP A 178 15.54 14.82 15.94
N GLY A 179 14.30 14.62 16.40
CA GLY A 179 13.07 15.04 15.74
C GLY A 179 12.54 14.05 14.68
N GLY A 180 13.21 12.91 14.49
CA GLY A 180 12.70 11.80 13.66
C GLY A 180 11.66 10.95 14.38
N PHE A 181 11.06 10.02 13.65
CA PHE A 181 10.10 9.02 14.14
C PHE A 181 10.53 7.62 13.69
#